data_AF-A0A5B7F044-F1
#
_entry.id   AF-A0A5B7F044-F1
#
_cell.length_a   1.000
_cell.length_b   1.000
_cell.length_c   1.000
_cell.angle_alpha   90.00
_cell.angle_beta   90.00
_cell.angle_gamma   90.00
#
_symmetry.space_group_name_H-M   'P 1'
#
loop_
_entity.id
_entity.type
_entity.pdbx_description
1 polymer ?
#
loop_
_entity_poly.entity_id
_entity_poly.type
_entity_poly.pdbx_seq_one_letter_code
_entity_poly.pdbx_strand_id
1 'polypeptide(L)'
;MRLSEGLGIRAVVIANVTKARQKYGPQSSQKFDLLVTTPNRLVHLLKESDEGPPLSLANVEWLVVDESDRLFEDGQRGFRDQLAAVYQACTGTSVTQALFSATFAQSVQDWCRLNLHNMAMVSVGLRNSASEDVEQHLQFCGNEGGKLHALRDILRKGYEPPVLLFVQTKERAKELFRELIYDNITVDTIHADRTQKQSSGQQVPQWMLDLKKPTKNEKRRMTMQQPERGHVSRAVQHEKVAKRRKKQMLEKHKKMKIESSEAA
;
A
#
# COMPACT_ATOMS: atom_id res chain seq x y z
N MET A 1 2.93 -12.61 -3.11
CA MET A 1 3.70 -11.36 -3.28
C MET A 1 4.58 -11.52 -4.50
N ARG A 2 4.58 -10.57 -5.45
CA ARG A 2 5.35 -10.71 -6.70
C ARG A 2 6.86 -10.50 -6.50
N LEU A 3 7.25 -9.76 -5.46
CA LEU A 3 8.65 -9.44 -5.16
C LEU A 3 9.46 -10.66 -4.67
N SER A 4 8.81 -11.68 -4.12
CA SER A 4 9.48 -12.91 -3.66
C SER A 4 9.59 -13.99 -4.75
N GLU A 5 9.01 -13.76 -5.94
CA GLU A 5 9.05 -14.74 -7.03
C GLU A 5 10.49 -14.89 -7.56
N GLY A 6 11.03 -16.11 -7.53
CA GLY A 6 12.36 -16.42 -8.04
C GLY A 6 13.52 -16.20 -7.04
N LEU A 7 13.24 -15.67 -5.83
CA LEU A 7 14.25 -15.42 -4.80
C LEU A 7 14.39 -16.56 -3.78
N GLY A 8 13.54 -17.59 -3.85
CA GLY A 8 13.49 -18.66 -2.85
C GLY A 8 12.90 -18.23 -1.48
N ILE A 9 12.48 -16.97 -1.33
CA ILE A 9 11.91 -16.42 -0.10
C ILE A 9 10.41 -16.78 0.00
N ARG A 10 10.02 -17.43 1.10
CA ARG A 10 8.62 -17.77 1.39
C ARG A 10 7.96 -16.64 2.17
N ALA A 11 7.35 -15.71 1.45
CA ALA A 11 6.64 -14.58 2.02
C ALA A 11 5.17 -14.88 2.34
N VAL A 12 4.73 -14.51 3.54
CA VAL A 12 3.36 -14.74 4.04
C VAL A 12 2.76 -13.43 4.55
N VAL A 13 1.47 -13.23 4.27
CA VAL A 13 0.64 -12.17 4.86
C VAL A 13 -0.42 -12.81 5.75
N ILE A 14 -0.49 -12.40 7.02
CA ILE A 14 -1.52 -12.89 7.94
C ILE A 14 -2.70 -11.91 7.97
N ALA A 15 -3.78 -12.29 7.28
CA ALA A 15 -5.04 -11.54 7.30
C ALA A 15 -5.99 -12.01 8.42
N ASN A 16 -5.93 -13.30 8.79
CA ASN A 16 -6.83 -13.94 9.76
C ASN A 16 -6.02 -14.87 10.69
N VAL A 17 -6.11 -14.60 11.99
CA VAL A 17 -5.34 -15.29 13.05
C VAL A 17 -5.71 -16.76 13.16
N THR A 18 -7.00 -17.11 13.10
CA THR A 18 -7.48 -18.49 13.20
C THR A 18 -6.94 -19.36 12.06
N LYS A 19 -7.00 -18.83 10.83
CA LYS A 19 -6.42 -19.53 9.66
C LYS A 19 -4.90 -19.64 9.76
N ALA A 20 -4.24 -18.63 10.31
CA ALA A 20 -2.80 -18.66 10.52
C ALA A 20 -2.39 -19.73 11.56
N ARG A 21 -3.12 -19.85 12.68
CA ARG A 21 -2.89 -20.90 13.68
C ARG A 21 -3.02 -22.30 13.07
N GLN A 22 -4.06 -22.56 12.28
CA GLN A 22 -4.22 -23.86 11.62
C GLN A 22 -3.09 -24.15 10.61
N LYS A 23 -2.64 -23.12 9.88
CA LYS A 23 -1.68 -23.28 8.77
C LYS A 23 -0.22 -23.27 9.21
N TYR A 24 0.12 -22.55 10.27
CA TYR A 24 1.50 -22.32 10.72
C TYR A 24 1.73 -22.64 12.20
N GLY A 25 0.71 -23.18 12.89
CA GLY A 25 0.84 -23.58 14.29
C GLY A 25 1.82 -24.73 14.52
N PRO A 26 1.96 -25.19 15.77
CA PRO A 26 3.04 -26.09 16.18
C PRO A 26 3.03 -27.44 15.44
N GLN A 27 1.85 -27.88 15.00
CA GLN A 27 1.66 -29.12 14.25
C GLN A 27 1.90 -28.97 12.73
N SER A 28 2.19 -27.76 12.25
CA SER A 28 2.43 -27.51 10.83
C SER A 28 3.91 -27.64 10.47
N SER A 29 4.18 -28.29 9.34
CA SER A 29 5.51 -28.32 8.73
C SER A 29 5.79 -27.10 7.83
N GLN A 30 4.80 -26.21 7.64
CA GLN A 30 4.95 -25.05 6.77
C GLN A 30 5.76 -23.95 7.47
N LYS A 31 6.90 -23.60 6.88
CA LYS A 31 7.75 -22.50 7.32
C LYS A 31 7.65 -21.32 6.36
N PHE A 32 7.92 -20.13 6.86
CA PHE A 32 8.02 -18.90 6.08
C PHE A 32 9.27 -18.13 6.49
N ASP A 33 9.79 -17.33 5.57
CA ASP A 33 11.03 -16.55 5.76
C ASP A 33 10.72 -15.06 5.96
N LEU A 34 9.59 -14.58 5.43
CA LEU A 34 9.12 -13.20 5.57
C LEU A 34 7.66 -13.21 6.02
N LEU A 35 7.36 -12.50 7.10
CA LEU A 35 6.00 -12.31 7.60
C LEU A 35 5.63 -10.83 7.56
N VAL A 36 4.51 -10.53 6.91
CA VAL A 36 3.87 -9.21 6.95
C VAL A 36 2.55 -9.32 7.71
N THR A 37 2.42 -8.54 8.79
CA THR A 37 1.27 -8.56 9.68
C THR A 37 1.12 -7.23 10.44
N THR A 38 0.00 -7.05 11.13
CA THR A 38 -0.20 -5.93 12.07
C THR A 38 0.19 -6.34 13.50
N PRO A 39 0.61 -5.39 14.37
CA PRO A 39 1.08 -5.70 15.72
C PRO A 39 0.10 -6.56 16.53
N ASN A 40 -1.18 -6.18 16.56
CA ASN A 40 -2.19 -6.91 17.33
C ASN A 40 -2.31 -8.39 16.90
N ARG A 41 -2.31 -8.64 15.59
CA ARG A 41 -2.39 -10.01 15.05
C ARG A 41 -1.17 -10.83 15.43
N LEU A 42 0.01 -10.21 15.44
CA LEU A 42 1.25 -10.87 15.83
C LEU A 42 1.22 -11.24 17.31
N VAL A 43 0.88 -10.28 18.19
CA VAL A 43 0.75 -10.53 19.64
C VAL A 43 -0.20 -11.69 19.93
N HIS A 44 -1.35 -11.76 19.25
CA HIS A 44 -2.28 -12.89 19.40
C HIS A 44 -1.69 -14.25 18.98
N LEU A 45 -0.76 -14.28 18.04
CA LEU A 45 -0.07 -15.50 17.59
C LEU A 45 1.17 -15.85 18.42
N LEU A 46 1.67 -14.91 19.22
CA LEU A 46 2.78 -15.12 20.15
C LEU A 46 2.29 -15.56 21.53
N LYS A 47 1.06 -15.20 21.91
CA LYS A 47 0.46 -15.62 23.18
C LYS A 47 0.28 -17.14 23.23
N GLU A 48 0.70 -17.72 24.35
CA GLU A 48 0.44 -19.12 24.66
C GLU A 48 -1.05 -19.43 24.67
N SER A 49 -1.36 -20.61 24.17
CA SER A 49 -2.65 -21.28 24.30
C SER A 49 -2.41 -22.68 24.82
N ASP A 50 -3.47 -23.44 25.10
CA ASP A 50 -3.38 -24.83 25.56
C ASP A 50 -2.50 -25.74 24.66
N GLU A 51 -2.32 -25.39 23.39
CA GLU A 51 -1.49 -26.10 22.41
C GLU A 51 -0.09 -25.49 22.18
N GLY A 52 0.33 -24.50 22.98
CA GLY A 52 1.55 -23.71 22.79
C GLY A 52 1.40 -22.51 21.83
N PRO A 53 2.42 -21.65 21.69
CA PRO A 53 2.36 -20.48 20.83
C PRO A 53 2.44 -20.91 19.35
N PRO A 54 1.50 -20.46 18.49
CA PRO A 54 1.53 -20.79 17.07
C PRO A 54 2.79 -20.36 16.31
N LEU A 55 3.49 -19.36 16.83
CA LEU A 55 4.61 -18.73 16.15
C LEU A 55 5.68 -18.36 17.16
N SER A 56 6.94 -18.57 16.78
CA SER A 56 8.10 -18.14 17.56
C SER A 56 8.93 -17.13 16.75
N LEU A 57 9.41 -16.08 17.41
CA LEU A 57 10.29 -15.07 16.82
C LEU A 57 11.77 -15.30 17.20
N ALA A 58 12.11 -16.47 17.74
CA ALA A 58 13.48 -16.77 18.18
C ALA A 58 14.53 -16.69 17.06
N ASN A 59 14.13 -16.97 15.82
CA ASN A 59 15.02 -16.94 14.64
C ASN A 59 14.87 -15.66 13.80
N VAL A 60 14.22 -14.63 14.33
CA VAL A 60 14.06 -13.37 13.60
C VAL A 60 15.39 -12.61 13.61
N GLU A 61 15.89 -12.29 12.42
CA GLU A 61 17.07 -11.44 12.25
C GLU A 61 16.71 -9.99 11.94
N TRP A 62 15.52 -9.75 11.38
CA TRP A 62 15.04 -8.43 10.98
C TRP A 62 13.62 -8.19 11.48
N LEU A 63 13.47 -7.13 12.27
CA LEU A 63 12.17 -6.60 12.70
C LEU A 63 11.97 -5.21 12.08
N VAL A 64 11.06 -5.13 11.12
CA VAL A 64 10.76 -3.91 10.39
C VAL A 64 9.41 -3.37 10.84
N VAL A 65 9.38 -2.11 11.25
CA VAL A 65 8.16 -1.40 11.65
C VAL A 65 7.93 -0.25 10.69
N ASP A 66 6.89 -0.38 9.87
CA ASP A 66 6.46 0.66 8.94
C ASP A 66 5.40 1.57 9.59
N GLU A 67 5.28 2.81 9.10
CA GLU A 67 4.42 3.86 9.66
C GLU A 67 4.57 4.02 11.19
N SER A 68 5.81 4.11 11.66
CA SER A 68 6.11 4.11 13.11
C SER A 68 5.58 5.34 13.87
N ASP A 69 5.21 6.41 13.18
CA ASP A 69 4.48 7.53 13.77
C ASP A 69 3.11 7.14 14.31
N ARG A 70 2.44 6.14 13.70
CA ARG A 70 1.21 5.53 14.23
C ARG A 70 1.37 4.88 15.60
N LEU A 71 2.60 4.53 16.00
CA LEU A 71 2.86 3.91 17.31
C LEU A 71 2.59 4.89 18.47
N PHE A 72 2.66 6.19 18.21
CA PHE A 72 2.60 7.27 19.21
C PHE A 72 1.34 8.13 19.09
N GLU A 73 0.35 7.71 18.30
CA GLU A 73 -0.96 8.35 18.31
C GLU A 73 -1.63 8.15 19.68
N ASP A 74 -2.11 9.25 20.26
CA ASP A 74 -2.72 9.26 21.60
C ASP A 74 -3.98 8.36 21.67
N GLY A 75 -4.10 7.57 22.74
CA GLY A 75 -5.29 6.78 23.10
C GLY A 75 -5.11 5.25 23.07
N GLN A 76 -6.21 4.49 23.23
CA GLN A 76 -6.23 3.02 23.22
C GLN A 76 -5.87 2.37 21.87
N ARG A 77 -5.54 3.19 20.85
CA ARG A 77 -5.09 2.74 19.53
C ARG A 77 -3.57 2.70 19.40
N GLY A 78 -2.84 3.22 20.38
CA GLY A 78 -1.39 3.17 20.41
C GLY A 78 -0.89 1.73 20.34
N PHE A 79 -0.04 1.43 19.36
CA PHE A 79 0.52 0.09 19.19
C PHE A 79 1.78 -0.15 20.03
N ARG A 80 2.15 0.82 20.90
CA ARG A 80 3.40 0.80 21.68
C ARG A 80 3.52 -0.42 22.57
N ASP A 81 2.49 -0.75 23.34
CA ASP A 81 2.48 -1.93 24.22
C ASP A 81 2.52 -3.24 23.43
N GLN A 82 1.80 -3.27 22.31
CA GLN A 82 1.79 -4.42 21.42
C GLN A 82 3.17 -4.66 20.80
N LEU A 83 3.84 -3.57 20.40
CA LEU A 83 5.18 -3.63 19.83
C LEU A 83 6.22 -4.00 20.89
N ALA A 84 6.10 -3.50 22.11
CA ALA A 84 6.93 -3.91 23.25
C ALA A 84 6.85 -5.44 23.48
N ALA A 85 5.64 -6.01 23.44
CA ALA A 85 5.46 -7.46 23.54
C ALA A 85 6.12 -8.22 22.36
N VAL A 86 6.06 -7.67 21.14
CA VAL A 86 6.74 -8.24 19.97
C VAL A 86 8.26 -8.18 20.13
N TYR A 87 8.82 -7.07 20.61
CA TYR A 87 10.26 -6.94 20.89
C TYR A 87 10.72 -7.96 21.93
N GLN A 88 9.98 -8.11 23.03
CA GLN A 88 10.31 -9.09 24.07
C GLN A 88 10.27 -10.53 23.56
N ALA A 89 9.38 -10.84 22.60
CA ALA A 89 9.33 -12.16 21.97
C ALA A 89 10.48 -12.43 20.99
N CYS A 90 11.18 -11.40 20.52
CA CYS A 90 12.36 -11.54 19.67
C CYS A 90 13.60 -11.85 20.52
N THR A 91 13.78 -13.12 20.89
CA THR A 91 14.85 -13.57 21.80
C THR A 91 16.20 -13.82 21.10
N GLY A 92 16.29 -13.61 19.79
CA GLY A 92 17.53 -13.79 19.03
C GLY A 92 18.64 -12.84 19.48
N THR A 93 19.88 -13.31 19.45
CA THR A 93 21.07 -12.53 19.85
C THR A 93 21.47 -11.43 18.86
N SER A 94 20.88 -11.40 17.65
CA SER A 94 21.27 -10.48 16.58
C SER A 94 20.06 -9.95 15.79
N VAL A 95 19.05 -9.44 16.50
CA VAL A 95 17.87 -8.83 15.87
C VAL A 95 18.21 -7.41 15.41
N THR A 96 18.20 -7.18 14.11
CA THR A 96 18.29 -5.85 13.51
C THR A 96 16.91 -5.21 13.43
N GLN A 97 16.78 -4.00 13.97
CA GLN A 97 15.52 -3.27 14.03
C GLN A 97 15.55 -2.09 13.06
N ALA A 98 14.51 -1.94 12.25
CA ALA A 98 14.35 -0.82 11.33
C ALA A 98 12.97 -0.21 11.49
N LEU A 99 12.92 1.11 11.73
CA LEU A 99 11.67 1.86 11.77
C LEU A 99 11.60 2.82 10.59
N PHE A 100 10.47 2.80 9.91
CA PHE A 100 10.15 3.71 8.82
C PHE A 100 8.98 4.58 9.25
N SER A 101 9.09 5.87 8.96
CA SER A 101 8.07 6.84 9.34
C SER A 101 8.03 7.96 8.31
N ALA A 102 6.82 8.40 7.96
CA ALA A 102 6.66 9.59 7.14
C ALA A 102 6.96 10.86 7.96
N THR A 103 6.61 10.84 9.24
CA THR A 103 6.87 11.95 10.16
C THR A 103 7.84 11.55 11.26
N PHE A 104 8.64 12.49 11.75
CA PHE A 104 9.60 12.24 12.84
C PHE A 104 9.32 13.16 14.02
N ALA A 105 8.17 12.93 14.66
CA ALA A 105 7.78 13.63 15.87
C ALA A 105 8.77 13.35 17.03
N GLN A 106 8.86 14.27 17.99
CA GLN A 106 9.78 14.16 19.13
C GLN A 106 9.56 12.88 19.94
N SER A 107 8.29 12.48 20.11
CA SER A 107 7.91 11.24 20.82
C SER A 107 8.48 9.96 20.18
N VAL A 108 8.49 9.90 18.84
CA VAL A 108 9.11 8.81 18.06
C VAL A 108 10.61 8.78 18.33
N GLN A 109 11.25 9.95 18.26
CA GLN A 109 12.70 10.07 18.48
C GLN A 109 13.11 9.61 19.87
N ASP A 110 12.39 10.05 20.90
CA ASP A 110 12.71 9.74 22.29
C ASP A 110 12.51 8.25 22.58
N TRP A 111 11.46 7.65 22.03
CA TRP A 111 11.28 6.20 22.14
C TRP A 111 12.38 5.42 21.42
N CYS A 112 12.77 5.83 20.21
CA CYS A 112 13.85 5.16 19.47
C CYS A 112 15.17 5.23 20.24
N ARG A 113 15.50 6.37 20.86
CA ARG A 113 16.71 6.51 21.70
C ARG A 113 16.70 5.59 22.92
N LEU A 114 15.54 5.36 23.52
CA LEU A 114 15.38 4.52 24.70
C LEU A 114 15.37 3.01 24.39
N ASN A 115 14.91 2.63 23.19
CA ASN A 115 14.63 1.22 22.87
C ASN A 115 15.57 0.64 21.81
N LEU A 116 16.25 1.46 21.01
CA LEU A 116 17.16 1.00 19.97
C LEU A 116 18.61 1.24 20.37
N HIS A 117 19.44 0.22 20.17
CA HIS A 117 20.89 0.33 20.37
C HIS A 117 21.59 0.65 19.05
N ASN A 118 22.59 1.53 19.07
CA ASN A 118 23.44 1.89 17.92
C ASN A 118 22.66 2.25 16.63
N MET A 119 21.68 3.15 16.75
CA MET A 119 20.78 3.53 15.66
C MET A 119 21.48 4.42 14.62
N ALA A 120 21.37 4.06 13.35
CA ALA A 120 21.63 4.97 12.24
C ALA A 120 20.31 5.63 11.81
N MET A 121 20.33 6.96 11.65
CA MET A 121 19.15 7.73 11.22
C MET A 121 19.38 8.29 9.82
N VAL A 122 18.51 7.92 8.89
CA VAL A 122 18.47 8.47 7.53
C VAL A 122 17.19 9.27 7.38
N SER A 123 17.31 10.52 6.93
CA SER A 123 16.19 11.42 6.70
C SER A 123 16.30 12.02 5.30
N VAL A 124 15.19 12.03 4.57
CA VAL A 124 15.10 12.59 3.23
C VAL A 124 14.25 13.86 3.33
N GLY A 125 14.83 15.02 3.00
CA GLY A 125 14.18 16.33 3.13
C GLY A 125 14.43 17.02 4.48
N LEU A 126 13.84 18.21 4.64
CA LEU A 126 13.89 18.97 5.90
C LEU A 126 12.91 18.40 6.92
N ARG A 127 13.31 18.41 8.19
CA ARG A 127 12.47 17.91 9.30
C ARG A 127 11.26 18.81 9.49
N ASN A 128 10.06 18.24 9.52
CA ASN A 128 8.81 18.91 9.89
C ASN A 128 8.40 20.10 8.99
N SER A 129 9.01 20.30 7.82
CA SER A 129 8.54 21.29 6.85
C SER A 129 7.46 20.66 5.98
N ALA A 130 6.27 21.28 5.91
CA ALA A 130 5.37 21.00 4.80
C ALA A 130 6.13 21.20 3.48
N SER A 131 5.87 20.37 2.47
CA SER A 131 6.51 20.53 1.16
C SER A 131 6.25 21.96 0.66
N GLU A 132 7.33 22.68 0.34
CA GLU A 132 7.24 24.04 -0.24
C GLU A 132 6.49 24.02 -1.59
N ASP A 133 6.41 22.85 -2.23
CA ASP A 133 5.68 22.63 -3.48
C ASP A 133 4.15 22.51 -3.29
N VAL A 134 3.64 22.58 -2.05
CA VAL A 134 2.22 22.49 -1.75
C VAL A 134 1.66 23.86 -1.36
N GLU A 135 0.89 24.45 -2.26
CA GLU A 135 0.10 25.65 -1.97
C GLU A 135 -1.03 25.31 -0.98
N GLN A 136 -1.15 26.10 0.09
CA GLN A 136 -2.10 25.87 1.17
C GLN A 136 -3.00 27.09 1.36
N HIS A 137 -4.31 26.87 1.43
CA HIS A 137 -5.29 27.92 1.70
C HIS A 137 -6.14 27.58 2.92
N LEU A 138 -6.38 28.59 3.76
CA LEU A 138 -7.29 28.48 4.91
C LEU A 138 -8.50 29.37 4.66
N GLN A 139 -9.70 28.77 4.69
CA GLN A 139 -10.96 29.49 4.54
C GLN A 139 -11.82 29.34 5.81
N PHE A 140 -12.09 30.46 6.48
CA PHE A 140 -13.01 30.49 7.61
C PHE A 140 -14.46 30.37 7.12
N CYS A 141 -15.18 29.35 7.60
CA CYS A 141 -16.54 29.03 7.15
C CYS A 141 -17.64 29.32 8.20
N GLY A 142 -17.26 29.79 9.39
CA GLY A 142 -18.20 30.14 10.49
C GLY A 142 -18.84 28.93 11.18
N ASN A 143 -19.60 28.13 10.45
CA ASN A 143 -20.31 26.95 10.94
C ASN A 143 -20.17 25.75 9.98
N GLU A 144 -20.73 24.60 10.36
CA GLU A 144 -20.63 23.37 9.57
C GLU A 144 -21.33 23.49 8.20
N GLY A 145 -22.50 24.13 8.14
CA GLY A 145 -23.22 24.37 6.88
C GLY A 145 -22.44 25.27 5.91
N GLY A 146 -21.71 26.25 6.44
CA GLY A 146 -20.83 27.12 5.66
C GLY A 146 -19.69 26.37 5.00
N LYS A 147 -19.17 25.29 5.61
CA LYS A 147 -18.13 24.45 4.99
C LYS A 147 -18.64 23.75 3.75
N LEU A 148 -19.87 23.24 3.78
CA LEU A 148 -20.49 22.60 2.61
C LEU A 148 -20.70 23.60 1.47
N HIS A 149 -21.13 24.82 1.78
CA HIS A 149 -21.25 25.89 0.78
C HIS A 149 -19.90 26.27 0.18
N ALA A 150 -18.88 26.47 1.02
CA ALA A 150 -17.53 26.77 0.56
C ALA A 150 -16.97 25.65 -0.33
N LEU A 151 -17.18 24.38 0.05
CA LEU A 151 -16.79 23.23 -0.77
C LEU A 151 -17.51 23.24 -2.12
N ARG A 152 -18.82 23.49 -2.15
CA ARG A 152 -19.59 23.60 -3.40
C ARG A 152 -19.04 24.70 -4.29
N ASP A 153 -18.65 25.84 -3.72
CA ASP A 153 -18.07 26.94 -4.48
C ASP A 153 -16.69 26.59 -5.04
N ILE A 154 -15.85 25.87 -4.29
CA ILE A 154 -14.57 25.33 -4.78
C ILE A 154 -14.82 24.38 -5.95
N LEU A 155 -15.77 23.44 -5.80
CA LEU A 155 -16.07 22.44 -6.84
C LEU A 155 -16.64 23.11 -8.11
N ARG A 156 -17.46 24.16 -7.97
CA ARG A 156 -18.02 24.93 -9.11
C ARG A 156 -16.98 25.76 -9.86
N LYS A 157 -15.95 26.28 -9.17
CA LYS A 157 -14.84 27.00 -9.81
C LYS A 157 -14.01 26.10 -10.75
N GLY A 158 -14.16 24.79 -10.61
CA GLY A 158 -13.42 23.79 -11.36
C GLY A 158 -12.32 23.16 -10.52
N TYR A 159 -12.11 21.86 -10.74
CA TYR A 159 -11.09 21.06 -10.08
C TYR A 159 -10.61 19.97 -11.03
N GLU A 160 -9.41 19.46 -10.79
CA GLU A 160 -8.84 18.35 -11.56
C GLU A 160 -8.94 17.04 -10.77
N PRO A 161 -9.86 16.12 -11.11
CA PRO A 161 -9.91 14.83 -10.45
C PRO A 161 -8.70 13.95 -10.81
N PRO A 162 -8.23 13.08 -9.89
CA PRO A 162 -8.83 12.77 -8.60
C PRO A 162 -8.48 13.77 -7.48
N VAL A 163 -9.47 14.11 -6.65
CA VAL A 163 -9.32 14.94 -5.44
C VAL A 163 -9.65 14.11 -4.20
N LEU A 164 -8.90 14.29 -3.13
CA LEU A 164 -9.17 13.68 -1.82
C LEU A 164 -9.77 14.71 -0.86
N LEU A 165 -10.92 14.37 -0.28
CA LEU A 165 -11.58 15.15 0.76
C LEU A 165 -11.47 14.41 2.09
N PHE A 166 -10.73 14.99 3.03
CA PHE A 166 -10.60 14.44 4.38
C PHE A 166 -11.67 15.02 5.31
N VAL A 167 -12.31 14.14 6.06
CA VAL A 167 -13.29 14.50 7.09
C VAL A 167 -12.96 13.77 8.38
N GLN A 168 -13.35 14.36 9.51
CA GLN A 168 -12.93 13.89 10.83
C GLN A 168 -13.49 12.52 11.22
N THR A 169 -14.72 12.20 10.80
CA THR A 169 -15.42 10.98 11.22
C THR A 169 -16.03 10.24 10.04
N LYS A 170 -16.27 8.94 10.22
CA LYS A 170 -16.92 8.10 9.20
C LYS A 170 -18.37 8.52 8.94
N GLU A 171 -19.06 9.03 9.97
CA GLU A 171 -20.42 9.55 9.89
C GLU A 171 -20.45 10.78 8.97
N ARG A 172 -19.53 11.74 9.20
CA ARG A 172 -19.40 12.92 8.34
C ARG A 172 -19.05 12.57 6.90
N ALA A 173 -18.24 11.53 6.68
CA ALA A 173 -17.95 11.04 5.32
C ALA A 173 -19.21 10.54 4.61
N LYS A 174 -20.09 9.83 5.33
CA LYS A 174 -21.37 9.33 4.79
C LYS A 174 -22.36 10.47 4.54
N GLU A 175 -22.41 11.46 5.42
CA GLU A 175 -23.24 12.66 5.28
C GLU A 175 -22.80 13.47 4.05
N LEU A 176 -21.51 13.82 3.98
CA LEU A 176 -20.94 14.58 2.85
C LEU A 176 -21.13 13.84 1.52
N PHE A 177 -20.96 12.52 1.50
CA PHE A 177 -21.23 11.72 0.30
C PHE A 177 -22.66 11.85 -0.19
N ARG A 178 -23.65 11.82 0.71
CA ARG A 178 -25.06 11.99 0.30
C ARG A 178 -25.29 13.36 -0.31
N GLU A 179 -24.79 14.42 0.32
CA GLU A 179 -24.90 15.80 -0.19
C GLU A 179 -24.29 15.94 -1.59
N LEU A 180 -23.07 15.43 -1.79
CA LEU A 180 -22.39 15.52 -3.09
C LEU A 180 -23.05 14.68 -4.18
N ILE A 181 -23.66 13.54 -3.82
CA ILE A 181 -24.48 12.74 -4.75
C ILE A 181 -25.75 13.49 -5.14
N TYR A 182 -26.41 14.19 -4.20
CA TYR A 182 -27.56 15.05 -4.53
C TYR A 182 -27.16 16.19 -5.47
N ASP A 183 -25.95 16.72 -5.34
CA ASP A 183 -25.37 17.71 -6.26
C ASP A 183 -24.90 17.11 -7.59
N ASN A 184 -25.15 15.81 -7.82
CA ASN A 184 -24.79 15.06 -9.02
C ASN A 184 -23.27 15.03 -9.29
N ILE A 185 -22.46 15.04 -8.23
CA ILE A 185 -21.00 14.97 -8.29
C ILE A 185 -20.56 13.51 -8.18
N THR A 186 -19.63 13.10 -9.05
CA THR A 186 -19.05 11.75 -8.98
C THR A 186 -18.08 11.67 -7.81
N VAL A 187 -18.48 10.98 -6.73
CA VAL A 187 -17.71 10.84 -5.50
C VAL A 187 -17.77 9.39 -5.00
N ASP A 188 -16.77 9.00 -4.21
CA ASP A 188 -16.80 7.74 -3.46
C ASP A 188 -16.30 7.97 -2.02
N THR A 189 -16.60 7.03 -1.11
CA THR A 189 -16.17 7.12 0.29
C THR A 189 -15.24 6.00 0.70
N ILE A 190 -14.20 6.38 1.44
CA ILE A 190 -13.23 5.45 2.04
C ILE A 190 -13.40 5.49 3.56
N HIS A 191 -13.88 4.39 4.15
CA HIS A 191 -13.97 4.22 5.61
C HIS A 191 -13.94 2.73 5.99
N ALA A 192 -13.58 2.42 7.25
CA ALA A 192 -13.38 1.05 7.73
C ALA A 192 -14.59 0.11 7.54
N ASP A 193 -15.83 0.64 7.58
CA ASP A 193 -17.05 -0.16 7.40
C ASP A 193 -17.30 -0.57 5.93
N ARG A 194 -16.57 -0.01 4.94
CA ARG A 194 -16.73 -0.42 3.54
C ARG A 194 -15.96 -1.71 3.29
N THR A 195 -16.63 -2.69 2.70
CA THR A 195 -15.94 -3.90 2.25
C THR A 195 -15.05 -3.59 1.06
N GLN A 196 -13.88 -4.22 0.98
CA GLN A 196 -12.88 -3.96 -0.08
C GLN A 196 -13.42 -4.16 -1.50
N LYS A 197 -14.51 -4.92 -1.67
CA LYS A 197 -15.26 -5.08 -2.93
C LYS A 197 -16.10 -3.86 -3.33
N GLN A 198 -16.45 -3.01 -2.36
CA GLN A 198 -17.21 -1.76 -2.55
C GLN A 198 -16.29 -0.54 -2.69
N SER A 199 -14.95 -0.72 -2.72
CA SER A 199 -13.95 0.36 -2.71
C SER A 199 -13.35 0.69 -4.08
N SER A 200 -13.84 0.08 -5.17
CA SER A 200 -13.52 0.55 -6.51
C SER A 200 -14.80 1.09 -7.12
N GLY A 201 -14.97 2.41 -7.13
CA GLY A 201 -16.01 3.12 -7.89
C GLY A 201 -15.98 2.89 -9.42
N GLN A 202 -15.39 1.78 -9.88
CA GLN A 202 -15.60 1.22 -11.20
C GLN A 202 -16.26 -0.15 -11.02
N GLN A 203 -17.33 -0.41 -11.79
CA GLN A 203 -17.82 -1.77 -11.96
C GLN A 203 -16.63 -2.66 -12.33
N VAL A 204 -16.40 -3.71 -11.53
CA VAL A 204 -15.44 -4.75 -11.88
C VAL A 204 -15.87 -5.25 -13.26
N PRO A 205 -15.05 -5.08 -14.32
CA PRO A 205 -15.46 -5.45 -15.66
C PRO A 205 -15.97 -6.88 -15.69
N GLN A 206 -17.08 -7.13 -16.38
CA GLN A 206 -17.78 -8.42 -16.29
C GLN A 206 -16.85 -9.62 -16.58
N TRP A 207 -15.91 -9.47 -17.52
CA TRP A 207 -14.89 -10.47 -17.83
C TRP A 207 -14.03 -10.89 -16.63
N MET A 208 -13.80 -9.99 -15.67
CA MET A 208 -13.01 -10.24 -14.46
C MET A 208 -13.83 -10.97 -13.39
N LEU A 209 -15.16 -10.76 -13.36
CA LEU A 209 -16.08 -11.55 -12.54
C LEU A 209 -16.29 -12.96 -13.14
N ASP A 210 -16.26 -13.05 -14.47
CA ASP A 210 -16.38 -14.28 -15.24
C ASP A 210 -15.06 -15.06 -15.35
N LEU A 211 -13.97 -14.57 -14.74
CA LEU A 211 -12.70 -15.29 -14.68
C LEU A 211 -12.93 -16.63 -13.99
N LYS A 212 -12.76 -17.70 -14.77
CA LYS A 212 -12.88 -19.07 -14.30
C LYS A 212 -11.89 -19.27 -13.16
N LYS A 213 -12.39 -19.56 -11.96
CA LYS A 213 -11.53 -19.82 -10.80
C LYS A 213 -10.58 -20.97 -11.15
N PRO A 214 -9.28 -20.84 -10.87
CA PRO A 214 -8.33 -21.88 -11.22
C PRO A 214 -8.70 -23.17 -10.48
N THR A 215 -8.73 -24.26 -11.24
CA THR A 215 -8.97 -25.62 -10.75
C THR A 215 -7.89 -26.04 -9.76
N LYS A 216 -8.15 -27.10 -9.00
CA LYS A 216 -7.21 -27.62 -7.99
C LYS A 216 -5.84 -27.98 -8.61
N ASN A 217 -5.84 -28.45 -9.86
CA ASN A 217 -4.64 -28.79 -10.61
C ASN A 217 -3.90 -27.55 -11.11
N GLU A 218 -4.61 -26.54 -11.61
CA GLU A 218 -4.01 -25.26 -12.00
C GLU A 218 -3.38 -24.54 -10.80
N LYS A 219 -4.05 -24.54 -9.65
CA LYS A 219 -3.48 -24.01 -8.41
C LYS A 219 -2.17 -24.72 -8.04
N ARG A 220 -2.13 -26.05 -8.10
CA ARG A 220 -0.90 -26.84 -7.86
C ARG A 220 0.19 -26.50 -8.86
N ARG A 221 -0.15 -26.34 -10.14
CA ARG A 221 0.81 -26.00 -11.20
C ARG A 221 1.36 -24.59 -11.01
N MET A 222 0.53 -23.63 -10.62
CA MET A 222 0.93 -22.24 -10.30
C MET A 222 1.80 -22.14 -9.05
N THR A 223 1.73 -23.10 -8.11
CA THR A 223 2.67 -23.17 -6.98
C THR A 223 4.03 -23.75 -7.37
N MET A 224 4.10 -24.52 -8.45
CA MET A 224 5.29 -25.27 -8.87
C MET A 224 6.03 -24.66 -10.07
N GLN A 225 5.33 -23.91 -10.93
CA GLN A 225 5.90 -23.25 -12.11
C GLN A 225 5.36 -21.82 -12.22
N GLN A 226 6.25 -20.90 -12.58
CA GLN A 226 5.88 -19.53 -12.87
C GLN A 226 5.03 -19.51 -14.16
N PRO A 227 3.88 -18.79 -14.18
CA PRO A 227 3.12 -18.62 -15.41
C PRO A 227 3.99 -17.91 -16.45
N GLU A 228 4.05 -18.45 -17.66
CA GLU A 228 4.75 -17.81 -18.77
C GLU A 228 4.14 -16.42 -19.01
N ARG A 229 4.97 -15.40 -18.86
CA ARG A 229 4.57 -14.03 -19.13
C ARG A 229 4.96 -13.70 -20.56
N GLY A 230 4.00 -13.24 -21.36
CA GLY A 230 4.31 -12.56 -22.61
C GLY A 230 5.23 -11.36 -22.34
N HIS A 231 6.11 -11.03 -23.28
CA HIS A 231 7.06 -9.94 -23.12
C HIS A 231 6.33 -8.61 -22.89
N VAL A 232 6.45 -8.05 -21.68
CA VAL A 232 5.91 -6.72 -21.38
C VAL A 232 6.91 -5.69 -21.91
N SER A 233 6.59 -5.03 -23.01
CA SER A 233 7.45 -3.96 -23.53
C SER A 233 7.35 -2.73 -22.62
N ARG A 234 8.48 -2.23 -22.12
CA ARG A 234 8.55 -1.02 -21.28
C ARG A 234 8.37 0.32 -22.03
N ALA A 235 8.26 0.29 -23.36
CA ALA A 235 8.12 1.50 -24.14
C ALA A 235 6.75 2.15 -23.87
N VAL A 236 6.77 3.36 -23.32
CA VAL A 236 5.60 4.24 -23.17
C VAL A 236 4.93 4.35 -24.54
N GLN A 237 3.60 4.31 -24.62
CA GLN A 237 2.87 4.35 -25.90
C GLN A 237 3.33 5.51 -26.79
N HIS A 238 3.62 6.68 -26.19
CA HIS A 238 4.16 7.84 -26.87
C HIS A 238 5.51 7.57 -27.57
N GLU A 239 6.41 6.82 -26.92
CA GLU A 239 7.72 6.45 -27.45
C GLU A 239 7.62 5.46 -28.63
N LYS A 240 6.63 4.55 -28.58
CA LYS A 240 6.31 3.65 -29.70
C LYS A 240 5.79 4.43 -30.91
N VAL A 241 4.91 5.40 -30.69
CA VAL A 241 4.38 6.27 -31.76
C VAL A 241 5.50 7.11 -32.37
N ALA A 242 6.38 7.68 -31.56
CA ALA A 242 7.54 8.44 -32.02
C ALA A 242 8.50 7.60 -32.87
N LYS A 243 8.84 6.37 -32.43
CA LYS A 243 9.66 5.43 -33.21
C LYS A 243 9.00 5.05 -34.52
N ARG A 244 7.68 4.82 -34.53
CA ARG A 244 6.92 4.45 -35.74
C ARG A 244 6.89 5.61 -36.74
N ARG A 245 6.69 6.85 -36.28
CA ARG A 245 6.78 8.07 -37.12
C ARG A 245 8.18 8.26 -37.70
N LYS A 246 9.23 8.09 -36.88
CA LYS A 246 10.63 8.20 -37.34
C LYS A 246 10.96 7.15 -38.41
N LYS A 247 10.50 5.91 -38.23
CA LYS A 247 10.68 4.84 -39.22
C LYS A 247 9.96 5.15 -40.54
N GLN A 248 8.72 5.62 -40.48
CA GLN A 248 7.96 6.04 -41.67
C GLN A 248 8.61 7.20 -42.41
N MET A 249 9.16 8.19 -41.70
CA MET A 249 9.92 9.28 -42.33
C MET A 249 11.16 8.76 -43.05
N LEU A 250 11.94 7.88 -42.42
CA LEU A 250 13.15 7.30 -43.03
C LEU A 250 12.83 6.45 -44.26
N GLU A 251 11.74 5.67 -44.22
CA GLU A 251 11.28 4.89 -45.39
C GLU A 251 10.82 5.79 -46.54
N LYS A 252 10.09 6.87 -46.24
CA LYS A 252 9.73 7.88 -47.25
C LYS A 252 10.97 8.53 -47.86
N HIS A 253 11.93 8.90 -47.03
CA HIS A 253 13.16 9.54 -47.50
C HIS A 253 14.02 8.60 -48.36
N LYS A 254 14.05 7.30 -48.03
CA LYS A 254 14.70 6.29 -48.87
C LYS A 254 13.99 6.12 -50.21
N LYS A 255 12.65 6.07 -50.23
CA LYS A 255 11.88 5.96 -51.49
C LYS A 255 12.12 7.16 -52.41
N MET A 256 12.03 8.38 -51.89
CA MET A 256 12.28 9.59 -52.70
C MET A 256 13.71 9.61 -53.27
N LYS A 257 14.70 9.09 -52.53
CA LYS A 257 16.08 9.03 -52.99
C LYS A 257 16.29 8.02 -54.12
N ILE A 258 15.55 6.90 -54.07
CA ILE A 258 15.55 5.87 -55.14
C ILE A 258 14.84 6.41 -56.38
N GLU A 259 13.67 7.04 -56.22
CA GLU A 259 12.92 7.67 -57.31
C GLU A 259 13.71 8.80 -57.98
N SER A 260 14.48 9.59 -57.21
CA SER A 260 15.38 10.62 -57.77
C SER A 260 16.61 10.06 -58.49
N SER A 261 17.04 8.83 -58.18
CA SER A 261 18.16 8.17 -58.86
C SER A 261 17.73 7.39 -60.11
N GLU A 262 16.45 7.04 -60.23
CA GLU A 262 15.88 6.41 -61.43
C GLU A 262 15.40 7.43 -62.48
N ALA A 263 15.25 8.70 -62.09
CA ALA A 263 14.82 9.81 -62.95
C ALA A 263 15.98 10.65 -63.53
N ALA A 264 17.24 10.28 -63.26
CA ALA A 264 18.47 10.91 -63.74
C ALA A 264 19.25 9.94 -64.62
#